data_AF-A0A968K6G1-F1
#
_entry.id   AF-A0A968K6G1-F1
#
_cell.length_a   1.000
_cell.length_b   1.000
_cell.length_c   1.000
_cell.angle_alpha   90.00
_cell.angle_beta   90.00
_cell.angle_gamma   90.00
#
_symmetry.space_group_name_H-M   'P 1'
#
loop_
_entity.id
_entity.type
_entity.pdbx_description
1 polymer ?
#
loop_
_entity_poly.entity_id
_entity_poly.type
_entity_poly.pdbx_seq_one_letter_code
_entity_poly.pdbx_strand_id
1 'polypeptide(L)'
;ELGAISSLVEEADQEQTPLEERLDKLGYRLIAITLLIAAFVVGSGIWAGKELYLMVETGIALAVAAIPEGLPIVATIALAKGIRLMAKKNALVNRLSSVETLGATGIICTDKTGTLTENKMTATGIYLSGEQDMPFSVQALMDNSDLRLALEVGILCNNASLHHKEKGGTGDPLEVALLEAAKKAEINIEDFLSQHPEVREEAFDADVKMMATWNQQKENGYRVSVKGAPEAVLDACSSVMVDGEVQPLEKEDFEQWDELNLKLGREGLRMLALAFKTTESTEGSPYEELTLIGFVALSDPPRSDVKPAILRCQQAGIRVVMITGDQKATAESIAEAVGIDLDDREAIH
;
A
#
# COMPACT_ATOMS: atom_id res chain seq x y z
N GLU A 1 -13.93 10.23 -15.08
CA GLU A 1 -13.86 8.96 -14.33
C GLU A 1 -14.12 9.13 -12.84
N LEU A 2 -13.42 10.02 -12.11
CA LEU A 2 -13.66 10.28 -10.68
C LEU A 2 -15.13 10.55 -10.31
N GLY A 3 -15.87 11.31 -11.12
CA GLY A 3 -17.29 11.58 -10.90
C GLY A 3 -18.20 10.35 -11.05
N ALA A 4 -17.83 9.41 -11.92
CA ALA A 4 -18.57 8.15 -12.11
C ALA A 4 -18.28 7.14 -10.99
N ILE A 5 -17.05 7.14 -10.47
CA ILE A 5 -16.69 6.34 -9.28
C ILE A 5 -17.42 6.89 -8.04
N SER A 6 -17.47 8.21 -7.89
CA SER A 6 -18.19 8.85 -6.78
C SER A 6 -19.68 8.54 -6.81
N SER A 7 -20.32 8.57 -7.99
CA SER A 7 -21.74 8.22 -8.11
C SER A 7 -22.01 6.75 -7.80
N LEU A 8 -21.16 5.83 -8.25
CA LEU A 8 -21.28 4.39 -7.94
C LEU A 8 -21.14 4.10 -6.43
N VAL A 9 -20.31 4.85 -5.72
CA VAL A 9 -20.17 4.73 -4.26
C VAL A 9 -21.38 5.29 -3.51
N GLU A 10 -21.98 6.35 -4.04
CA GLU A 10 -23.14 7.02 -3.43
C GLU A 10 -24.46 6.29 -3.71
N GLU A 11 -24.57 5.62 -4.87
CA GLU A 11 -25.71 4.78 -5.28
C GLU A 11 -25.69 3.36 -4.69
N ALA A 12 -24.61 2.97 -4.00
CA ALA A 12 -24.55 1.70 -3.30
C ALA A 12 -25.53 1.70 -2.11
N ASP A 13 -26.72 1.12 -2.33
CA ASP A 13 -27.79 1.02 -1.35
C ASP A 13 -27.35 0.30 -0.07
N GLN A 14 -27.92 0.74 1.05
CA GLN A 14 -27.66 0.12 2.36
C GLN A 14 -28.47 -1.16 2.49
N GLU A 15 -27.84 -2.31 2.33
CA GLU A 15 -28.46 -3.61 2.65
C GLU A 15 -28.68 -3.77 4.16
N GLN A 16 -29.77 -4.44 4.53
CA GLN A 16 -30.06 -4.81 5.92
C GLN A 16 -28.97 -5.74 6.47
N THR A 17 -28.73 -5.67 7.79
CA THR A 17 -27.70 -6.53 8.39
C THR A 17 -28.20 -7.97 8.59
N PRO A 18 -27.30 -8.96 8.58
CA PRO A 18 -27.69 -10.36 8.82
C PRO A 18 -28.44 -10.60 10.14
N LEU A 19 -28.15 -9.85 11.20
CA LEU A 19 -28.80 -9.92 12.51
C LEU A 19 -30.18 -9.29 12.44
N GLU A 20 -30.32 -8.14 11.78
CA GLU A 20 -31.61 -7.50 11.57
C GLU A 20 -32.56 -8.44 10.83
N GLU A 21 -32.10 -9.07 9.73
CA GLU A 21 -32.90 -10.09 9.03
C GLU A 21 -33.29 -11.28 9.93
N ARG A 22 -32.35 -11.75 10.76
CA ARG A 22 -32.60 -12.89 11.66
C ARG A 22 -33.58 -12.52 12.76
N LEU A 23 -33.46 -11.33 13.32
CA LEU A 23 -34.37 -10.81 14.34
C LEU A 23 -35.78 -10.64 13.77
N ASP A 24 -35.92 -10.13 12.56
CA ASP A 24 -37.21 -10.02 11.87
C ASP A 24 -37.82 -11.39 11.60
N LYS A 25 -37.04 -12.34 11.06
CA LYS A 25 -37.49 -13.73 10.84
C LYS A 25 -37.95 -14.40 12.14
N LEU A 26 -37.26 -14.16 13.25
CA LEU A 26 -37.67 -14.64 14.57
C LEU A 26 -38.95 -13.95 15.06
N GLY A 27 -39.04 -12.62 14.91
CA GLY A 27 -40.23 -11.84 15.24
C GLY A 27 -41.47 -12.32 14.51
N TYR A 28 -41.38 -12.49 13.19
CA TYR A 28 -42.48 -13.02 12.37
C TYR A 28 -42.90 -14.43 12.80
N ARG A 29 -41.94 -15.32 13.13
CA ARG A 29 -42.26 -16.67 13.64
C ARG A 29 -42.98 -16.62 14.98
N LEU A 30 -42.53 -15.79 15.92
CA LEU A 30 -43.16 -15.64 17.24
C LEU A 30 -44.57 -15.06 17.13
N ILE A 31 -44.77 -14.06 16.27
CA ILE A 31 -46.09 -13.47 15.99
C ILE A 31 -47.01 -14.53 15.37
N ALA A 32 -46.55 -15.28 14.36
CA ALA A 32 -47.35 -16.31 13.71
C ALA A 32 -47.78 -17.43 14.68
N ILE A 33 -46.86 -17.92 15.51
CA ILE A 33 -47.15 -18.94 16.52
C ILE A 33 -48.16 -18.41 17.55
N THR A 34 -47.96 -17.18 18.02
CA THR A 34 -48.87 -16.57 19.01
C THR A 34 -50.26 -16.35 18.42
N LEU A 35 -50.37 -15.84 17.19
CA LEU A 35 -51.67 -15.65 16.55
C LEU A 35 -52.41 -16.98 16.36
N LEU A 36 -51.70 -18.06 16.05
CA LEU A 36 -52.29 -19.41 15.97
C LEU A 36 -52.82 -19.85 17.33
N ILE A 37 -52.03 -19.71 18.40
CA ILE A 37 -52.44 -20.04 19.77
C ILE A 37 -53.63 -19.17 20.20
N ALA A 38 -53.58 -17.87 19.93
CA ALA A 38 -54.66 -16.93 20.26
C ALA A 38 -55.95 -17.32 19.53
N ALA A 39 -55.89 -17.59 18.22
CA ALA A 39 -57.04 -18.06 17.44
C ALA A 39 -57.61 -19.38 17.99
N PHE A 40 -56.75 -20.31 18.41
CA PHE A 40 -57.17 -21.56 19.02
C PHE A 40 -57.85 -21.36 20.38
N VAL A 41 -57.31 -20.51 21.26
CA VAL A 41 -57.88 -20.18 22.57
C VAL A 41 -59.22 -19.46 22.41
N VAL A 42 -59.30 -18.48 21.51
CA VAL A 42 -60.54 -17.75 21.20
C VAL A 42 -61.59 -18.70 20.62
N GLY A 43 -61.22 -19.53 19.65
CA GLY A 43 -62.13 -20.48 19.01
C GLY A 43 -62.65 -21.54 19.98
N SER A 44 -61.78 -22.14 20.80
CA SER A 44 -62.19 -23.10 21.82
C SER A 44 -63.04 -22.46 22.93
N GLY A 45 -62.74 -21.22 23.30
CA GLY A 45 -63.52 -20.47 24.28
C GLY A 45 -64.93 -20.11 23.80
N ILE A 46 -65.07 -19.69 22.55
CA ILE A 46 -66.39 -19.47 21.91
C ILE A 46 -67.16 -20.79 21.84
N TRP A 47 -66.50 -21.88 21.46
CA TRP A 47 -67.14 -23.21 21.40
C TRP A 47 -67.60 -23.70 22.79
N ALA A 48 -66.88 -23.36 23.85
CA ALA A 48 -67.26 -23.63 25.24
C ALA A 48 -68.38 -22.71 25.78
N GLY A 49 -68.91 -21.78 24.97
CA GLY A 49 -70.02 -20.89 25.34
C GLY A 49 -69.60 -19.63 26.09
N LYS A 50 -68.32 -19.23 26.07
CA LYS A 50 -67.88 -17.96 26.66
C LYS A 50 -68.35 -16.76 25.83
N GLU A 51 -68.51 -15.61 26.49
CA GLU A 51 -68.90 -14.36 25.84
C GLU A 51 -67.88 -13.92 24.78
N LEU A 52 -68.36 -13.53 23.60
CA LEU A 52 -67.53 -13.11 22.46
C LEU A 52 -66.60 -11.94 22.82
N TYR A 53 -67.11 -10.97 23.57
CA TYR A 53 -66.34 -9.80 24.00
C TYR A 53 -65.12 -10.22 24.83
N LEU A 54 -65.32 -11.11 25.81
CA LEU A 54 -64.25 -11.62 26.67
C LEU A 54 -63.20 -12.41 25.86
N MET A 55 -63.62 -13.17 24.84
CA MET A 55 -62.70 -13.92 23.98
C MET A 55 -61.88 -13.00 23.07
N VAL A 56 -62.48 -11.97 22.49
CA VAL A 56 -61.76 -10.97 21.70
C VAL A 56 -60.76 -10.20 22.57
N GLU A 57 -61.16 -9.76 23.76
CA GLU A 57 -60.26 -9.10 24.73
C GLU A 57 -59.05 -9.99 25.08
N THR A 58 -59.31 -11.28 25.36
CA THR A 58 -58.24 -12.26 25.66
C THR A 58 -57.32 -12.46 24.45
N GLY A 59 -57.86 -12.51 23.24
CA GLY A 59 -57.06 -12.65 22.02
C GLY A 59 -56.12 -11.47 21.77
N ILE A 60 -56.61 -10.24 21.97
CA ILE A 60 -55.78 -9.03 21.86
C ILE A 60 -54.70 -9.01 22.93
N ALA A 61 -55.04 -9.36 24.18
CA ALA A 61 -54.06 -9.42 25.27
C ALA A 61 -52.94 -10.44 24.99
N LEU A 62 -53.29 -11.62 24.47
CA LEU A 62 -52.31 -12.63 24.06
C LEU A 62 -51.43 -12.16 22.90
N ALA A 63 -52.01 -11.48 21.91
CA ALA A 63 -51.26 -10.96 20.77
C ALA A 63 -50.24 -9.89 21.18
N VAL A 64 -50.63 -8.93 22.02
CA VAL A 64 -49.74 -7.87 22.53
C VAL A 64 -48.64 -8.44 23.41
N ALA A 65 -48.97 -9.40 24.29
CA ALA A 65 -48.00 -10.00 25.21
C ALA A 65 -46.86 -10.76 24.51
N ALA A 66 -47.01 -11.12 23.23
CA ALA A 66 -46.01 -11.85 22.47
C ALA A 66 -45.06 -10.97 21.66
N ILE A 67 -45.27 -9.65 21.60
CA ILE A 67 -44.38 -8.74 20.88
C ILE A 67 -43.04 -8.69 21.65
N PRO A 68 -41.92 -9.10 21.03
CA PRO A 68 -40.64 -9.18 21.73
C PRO A 68 -39.93 -7.81 21.77
N GLU A 69 -40.55 -6.82 22.43
CA GLU A 69 -40.07 -5.42 22.47
C GLU A 69 -38.66 -5.28 23.08
N GLY A 70 -38.27 -6.20 23.97
CA GLY A 70 -36.95 -6.19 24.61
C GLY A 70 -35.80 -6.65 23.72
N LEU A 71 -36.08 -7.41 22.65
CA LEU A 71 -35.05 -8.06 21.84
C LEU A 71 -34.20 -7.05 21.03
N PRO A 72 -34.79 -6.05 20.33
CA PRO A 72 -34.02 -5.00 19.66
C PRO A 72 -33.15 -4.17 20.62
N ILE A 73 -33.64 -3.93 21.84
CA ILE A 73 -32.92 -3.15 22.86
C ILE A 73 -31.66 -3.89 23.31
N VAL A 74 -31.79 -5.19 23.64
CA VAL A 74 -30.65 -6.01 24.08
C VAL A 74 -29.60 -6.13 22.97
N ALA A 75 -30.02 -6.34 21.72
CA ALA A 75 -29.11 -6.39 20.57
C ALA A 75 -28.32 -5.08 20.41
N THR A 76 -29.01 -3.93 20.48
CA THR A 76 -28.38 -2.60 20.35
C THR A 76 -27.34 -2.35 21.46
N ILE A 77 -27.66 -2.70 22.71
CA ILE A 77 -26.73 -2.55 23.84
C ILE A 77 -25.51 -3.46 23.68
N ALA A 78 -25.70 -4.69 23.20
CA ALA A 78 -24.61 -5.62 22.93
C ALA A 78 -23.65 -5.09 21.85
N LEU A 79 -24.19 -4.60 20.73
CA LEU A 79 -23.42 -3.99 19.64
C LEU A 79 -22.67 -2.73 20.11
N ALA A 80 -23.32 -1.85 20.88
CA ALA A 80 -22.70 -0.65 21.42
C ALA A 80 -21.51 -0.97 22.35
N LYS A 81 -21.62 -2.04 23.15
CA LYS A 81 -20.49 -2.56 23.94
C LYS A 81 -19.36 -3.05 23.04
N GLY A 82 -19.68 -3.74 21.94
CA GLY A 82 -18.71 -4.17 20.91
C GLY A 82 -17.93 -3.00 20.32
N ILE A 83 -18.61 -1.93 19.89
CA ILE A 83 -17.97 -0.69 19.41
C ILE A 83 -17.01 -0.14 20.46
N ARG A 84 -17.43 -0.04 21.72
CA ARG A 84 -16.57 0.50 22.78
C ARG A 84 -15.31 -0.35 23.01
N LEU A 85 -15.39 -1.68 22.82
CA LEU A 85 -14.23 -2.57 22.90
C LEU A 85 -13.30 -2.41 21.71
N MET A 86 -13.84 -2.21 20.50
CA MET A 86 -13.05 -1.95 19.28
C MET A 86 -12.34 -0.59 19.34
N ALA A 87 -13.04 0.47 19.77
CA ALA A 87 -12.46 1.81 19.91
C ALA A 87 -11.29 1.84 20.90
N LYS A 88 -11.36 1.06 22.00
CA LYS A 88 -10.24 0.87 22.93
C LYS A 88 -9.00 0.23 22.30
N LYS A 89 -9.15 -0.42 21.14
CA LYS A 89 -8.06 -1.01 20.34
C LYS A 89 -7.77 -0.18 19.09
N ASN A 90 -8.13 1.10 19.08
CA ASN A 90 -7.94 2.03 17.96
C ASN A 90 -8.69 1.65 16.66
N ALA A 91 -9.74 0.83 16.75
CA ALA A 91 -10.64 0.54 15.64
C ALA A 91 -11.93 1.35 15.81
N LEU A 92 -12.04 2.47 15.09
CA LEU A 92 -13.21 3.34 15.09
C LEU A 92 -14.29 2.78 14.17
N VAL A 93 -15.50 2.62 14.71
CA VAL A 93 -16.65 2.09 13.97
C VAL A 93 -17.70 3.18 13.85
N ASN A 94 -17.99 3.60 12.62
CA ASN A 94 -18.94 4.67 12.34
C ASN A 94 -20.40 4.18 12.22
N ARG A 95 -20.62 2.86 12.07
CA ARG A 95 -21.94 2.25 11.92
C ARG A 95 -22.06 1.00 12.81
N LEU A 96 -23.15 0.88 13.57
CA LEU A 96 -23.40 -0.27 14.46
C LEU A 96 -23.42 -1.60 13.70
N SER A 97 -23.94 -1.60 12.48
CA SER A 97 -23.97 -2.74 11.57
C SER A 97 -22.58 -3.33 11.27
N SER A 98 -21.54 -2.50 11.20
CA SER A 98 -20.20 -2.95 10.83
C SER A 98 -19.57 -3.92 11.83
N VAL A 99 -19.93 -3.82 13.12
CA VAL A 99 -19.45 -4.76 14.16
C VAL A 99 -19.94 -6.18 13.86
N GLU A 100 -21.17 -6.28 13.40
CA GLU A 100 -21.79 -7.54 13.07
C GLU A 100 -21.26 -8.09 11.74
N THR A 101 -21.16 -7.24 10.71
CA THR A 101 -20.58 -7.60 9.42
C THR A 101 -19.20 -8.20 9.59
N LEU A 102 -18.31 -7.57 10.39
CA LEU A 102 -16.97 -8.08 10.68
C LEU A 102 -17.00 -9.46 11.35
N GLY A 103 -17.99 -9.73 12.21
CA GLY A 103 -18.16 -11.03 12.85
C GLY A 103 -18.68 -12.12 11.93
N ALA A 104 -19.35 -11.74 10.84
CA ALA A 104 -19.91 -12.64 9.84
C ALA A 104 -19.06 -12.72 8.55
N THR A 105 -17.97 -11.96 8.46
CA THR A 105 -17.12 -11.88 7.27
C THR A 105 -16.49 -13.25 6.97
N GLY A 106 -16.78 -13.79 5.78
CA GLY A 106 -16.11 -14.97 5.25
C GLY A 106 -14.98 -14.65 4.26
N ILE A 107 -14.99 -13.46 3.66
CA ILE A 107 -14.00 -13.02 2.67
C ILE A 107 -13.59 -11.58 2.97
N ILE A 108 -12.28 -11.31 3.01
CA ILE A 108 -11.69 -9.97 3.10
C ILE A 108 -11.03 -9.65 1.77
N CYS A 109 -11.49 -8.61 1.09
CA CYS A 109 -10.80 -8.01 -0.04
C CYS A 109 -9.96 -6.85 0.47
N THR A 110 -8.65 -6.86 0.19
CA THR A 110 -7.70 -5.85 0.66
C THR A 110 -6.96 -5.22 -0.51
N ASP A 111 -6.77 -3.90 -0.43
CA ASP A 111 -5.84 -3.19 -1.31
C ASP A 111 -4.39 -3.52 -0.90
N LYS A 112 -3.43 -3.31 -1.80
CA LYS A 112 -1.99 -3.46 -1.54
C LYS A 112 -1.41 -2.18 -0.93
N THR A 113 -1.41 -1.10 -1.71
CA THR A 113 -0.60 0.08 -1.43
C THR A 113 -1.16 0.85 -0.24
N GLY A 114 -0.35 1.00 0.82
CA GLY A 114 -0.76 1.68 2.04
C GLY A 114 -1.68 0.90 2.97
N THR A 115 -2.22 -0.25 2.54
CA THR A 115 -2.99 -1.18 3.38
C THR A 115 -2.13 -2.35 3.83
N LEU A 116 -1.58 -3.13 2.90
CA LEU A 116 -0.66 -4.23 3.22
C LEU A 116 0.78 -3.76 3.35
N THR A 117 1.13 -2.70 2.63
CA THR A 117 2.46 -2.09 2.65
C THR A 117 2.49 -0.83 3.53
N GLU A 118 3.69 -0.40 3.88
CA GLU A 118 3.88 0.82 4.68
C GLU A 118 3.61 2.11 3.87
N ASN A 119 3.50 2.01 2.53
CA ASN A 119 3.55 3.15 1.61
C ASN A 119 4.78 4.02 1.89
N LYS A 120 5.90 3.34 2.11
CA LYS A 120 7.20 3.93 2.46
C LYS A 120 8.27 3.27 1.63
N MET A 121 8.49 3.85 0.45
CA MET A 121 9.52 3.37 -0.43
C MET A 121 10.87 3.36 0.28
N THR A 122 11.57 2.25 0.20
CA THR A 122 12.83 1.99 0.89
C THR A 122 13.84 1.46 -0.11
N ALA A 123 15.02 2.07 -0.17
CA ALA A 123 16.12 1.54 -0.96
C ALA A 123 16.63 0.24 -0.29
N THR A 124 16.61 -0.86 -1.03
CA THR A 124 17.00 -2.21 -0.55
C THR A 124 18.41 -2.59 -0.94
N GLY A 125 18.89 -2.12 -2.10
CA GLY A 125 20.25 -2.35 -2.57
C GLY A 125 20.65 -1.41 -3.70
N ILE A 126 21.96 -1.35 -3.96
CA ILE A 126 22.52 -0.75 -5.18
C ILE A 126 23.25 -1.83 -5.96
N TYR A 127 23.00 -1.84 -7.27
CA TYR A 127 23.65 -2.72 -8.23
C TYR A 127 24.58 -1.87 -9.08
N LEU A 128 25.86 -2.21 -9.07
CA LEU A 128 26.93 -1.53 -9.81
C LEU A 128 27.43 -2.46 -10.92
N SER A 129 28.18 -1.90 -11.86
CA SER A 129 28.82 -2.72 -12.89
C SER A 129 29.88 -3.63 -12.26
N GLY A 130 29.84 -4.93 -12.55
CA GLY A 130 30.83 -5.91 -12.06
C GLY A 130 30.59 -6.47 -10.65
N GLU A 131 29.72 -5.86 -9.83
CA GLU A 131 29.42 -6.33 -8.47
C GLU A 131 27.92 -6.61 -8.25
N GLN A 132 27.62 -7.61 -7.42
CA GLN A 132 26.25 -7.93 -7.03
C GLN A 132 25.87 -7.20 -5.73
N ASP A 133 24.60 -6.76 -5.67
CA ASP A 133 23.87 -6.19 -4.52
C ASP A 133 24.73 -5.72 -3.33
N MET A 134 24.93 -4.40 -3.26
CA MET A 134 25.78 -3.77 -2.26
C MET A 134 24.95 -3.17 -1.11
N PRO A 135 25.25 -3.49 0.16
CA PRO A 135 24.55 -2.92 1.30
C PRO A 135 24.93 -1.45 1.52
N PHE A 136 23.95 -0.63 1.89
CA PHE A 136 24.15 0.77 2.27
C PHE A 136 24.82 0.91 3.65
N SER A 137 26.14 0.85 3.70
CA SER A 137 26.91 0.95 4.95
C SER A 137 28.20 1.74 4.79
N VAL A 138 28.70 2.30 5.91
CA VAL A 138 29.99 3.01 5.95
C VAL A 138 31.14 2.13 5.43
N GLN A 139 31.14 0.85 5.80
CA GLN A 139 32.18 -0.08 5.34
C GLN A 139 32.13 -0.25 3.82
N ALA A 140 30.94 -0.47 3.26
CA ALA A 140 30.77 -0.60 1.82
C ALA A 140 31.19 0.67 1.06
N LEU A 141 30.97 1.86 1.63
CA LEU A 141 31.45 3.13 1.04
C LEU A 141 32.98 3.28 1.09
N MET A 142 33.64 2.73 2.10
CA MET A 142 35.10 2.76 2.18
C MET A 142 35.74 1.79 1.18
N ASP A 143 35.06 0.68 0.92
CA ASP A 143 35.57 -0.39 0.07
C ASP A 143 35.27 -0.14 -1.42
N ASN A 144 34.22 0.63 -1.75
CA ASN A 144 33.81 0.88 -3.15
C ASN A 144 33.46 2.36 -3.40
N SER A 145 34.24 3.00 -4.29
CA SER A 145 34.06 4.39 -4.70
C SER A 145 32.80 4.65 -5.52
N ASP A 146 32.33 3.66 -6.26
CA ASP A 146 31.22 3.77 -7.20
C ASP A 146 29.89 3.75 -6.45
N LEU A 147 29.82 2.97 -5.36
CA LEU A 147 28.70 3.03 -4.41
C LEU A 147 28.56 4.43 -3.82
N ARG A 148 29.69 5.03 -3.42
CA ARG A 148 29.70 6.40 -2.91
C ARG A 148 29.22 7.39 -3.96
N LEU A 149 29.72 7.27 -5.20
CA LEU A 149 29.30 8.12 -6.30
C LEU A 149 27.79 7.99 -6.59
N ALA A 150 27.24 6.77 -6.54
CA ALA A 150 25.81 6.52 -6.71
C ALA A 150 24.99 7.25 -5.64
N LEU A 151 25.36 7.13 -4.36
CA LEU A 151 24.68 7.87 -3.29
C LEU A 151 24.83 9.39 -3.43
N GLU A 152 26.02 9.87 -3.83
CA GLU A 152 26.24 11.30 -4.09
C GLU A 152 25.30 11.81 -5.20
N VAL A 153 25.19 11.10 -6.34
CA VAL A 153 24.25 11.45 -7.41
C VAL A 153 22.80 11.40 -6.94
N GLY A 154 22.43 10.41 -6.13
CA GLY A 154 21.09 10.31 -5.53
C GLY A 154 20.76 11.41 -4.52
N ILE A 155 21.77 12.05 -3.93
CA ILE A 155 21.62 13.25 -3.08
C ILE A 155 21.51 14.52 -3.93
N LEU A 156 22.37 14.68 -4.95
CA LEU A 156 22.42 15.88 -5.78
C LEU A 156 21.20 16.05 -6.68
N CYS A 157 20.72 14.95 -7.28
CA CYS A 157 19.54 14.97 -8.13
C CYS A 157 18.32 14.63 -7.26
N ASN A 158 17.92 15.50 -6.33
CA ASN A 158 16.88 15.20 -5.34
C ASN A 158 16.20 16.48 -4.81
N ASN A 159 14.86 16.49 -4.78
CA ASN A 159 14.03 17.59 -4.31
C ASN A 159 13.34 17.29 -2.96
N ALA A 160 13.58 16.10 -2.38
CA ALA A 160 13.05 15.72 -1.09
C ALA A 160 13.87 16.29 0.07
N SER A 161 13.28 16.28 1.26
CA SER A 161 13.96 16.63 2.50
C SER A 161 13.65 15.62 3.60
N LEU A 162 14.64 15.30 4.44
CA LEU A 162 14.45 14.40 5.58
C LEU A 162 14.03 15.18 6.83
N HIS A 163 13.19 14.58 7.66
CA HIS A 163 12.93 15.11 8.99
C HIS A 163 14.14 14.87 9.91
N HIS A 164 14.64 15.91 10.58
CA HIS A 164 15.84 15.81 11.42
C HIS A 164 15.73 14.79 12.59
N LYS A 165 14.52 14.55 13.11
CA LYS A 165 14.29 13.76 14.34
C LYS A 165 13.42 12.51 14.18
N GLU A 166 12.81 12.32 13.02
CA GLU A 166 11.88 11.21 12.76
C GLU A 166 12.29 10.46 11.48
N LYS A 167 11.83 9.21 11.33
CA LYS A 167 11.97 8.49 10.06
C LYS A 167 11.04 9.10 9.01
N GLY A 168 11.45 9.10 7.75
CA GLY A 168 10.72 9.70 6.64
C GLY A 168 11.13 11.14 6.32
N GLY A 169 10.45 11.69 5.32
CA GLY A 169 10.73 13.00 4.76
C GLY A 169 9.52 13.58 4.04
N THR A 170 9.72 14.74 3.44
CA THR A 170 8.74 15.37 2.54
C THR A 170 9.30 15.40 1.12
N GLY A 171 8.45 15.10 0.13
CA GLY A 171 8.84 14.96 -1.27
C GLY A 171 8.32 13.66 -1.86
N ASP A 172 8.83 13.30 -3.05
CA ASP A 172 8.52 12.03 -3.69
C ASP A 172 9.08 10.84 -2.86
N PRO A 173 8.33 9.75 -2.68
CA PRO A 173 8.79 8.60 -1.89
C PRO A 173 10.11 7.98 -2.37
N LEU A 174 10.37 7.93 -3.68
CA LEU A 174 11.63 7.40 -4.22
C LEU A 174 12.80 8.29 -3.82
N GLU A 175 12.60 9.60 -3.85
CA GLU A 175 13.62 10.58 -3.48
C GLU A 175 13.94 10.56 -1.99
N VAL A 176 12.91 10.45 -1.15
CA VAL A 176 13.08 10.25 0.30
C VAL A 176 13.89 8.98 0.56
N ALA A 177 13.61 7.89 -0.16
CA ALA A 177 14.32 6.62 -0.01
C ALA A 177 15.83 6.74 -0.33
N LEU A 178 16.21 7.52 -1.34
CA LEU A 178 17.61 7.81 -1.67
C LEU A 178 18.31 8.57 -0.55
N LEU A 179 17.67 9.60 0.02
CA LEU A 179 18.22 10.35 1.14
C LEU A 179 18.35 9.48 2.40
N GLU A 180 17.37 8.60 2.66
CA GLU A 180 17.47 7.63 3.76
C GLU A 180 18.63 6.63 3.55
N ALA A 181 18.89 6.21 2.30
CA ALA A 181 20.03 5.36 1.98
C ALA A 181 21.37 6.07 2.25
N ALA A 182 21.50 7.33 1.81
CA ALA A 182 22.66 8.17 2.11
C ALA A 182 22.88 8.37 3.62
N LYS A 183 21.79 8.58 4.37
CA LYS A 183 21.83 8.72 5.84
C LYS A 183 22.25 7.42 6.54
N LYS A 184 21.81 6.25 6.05
CA LYS A 184 22.27 4.94 6.56
C LYS A 184 23.76 4.71 6.34
N ALA A 185 24.30 5.29 5.26
CA ALA A 185 25.71 5.28 4.95
C ALA A 185 26.51 6.41 5.65
N GLU A 186 25.88 7.12 6.60
CA GLU A 186 26.47 8.21 7.40
C GLU A 186 27.00 9.40 6.60
N ILE A 187 26.48 9.63 5.39
CA ILE A 187 26.78 10.85 4.63
C ILE A 187 26.03 12.03 5.26
N ASN A 188 26.75 13.09 5.62
CA ASN A 188 26.11 14.35 6.03
C ASN A 188 25.60 15.09 4.78
N ILE A 189 24.31 14.91 4.50
CA ILE A 189 23.61 15.45 3.31
C ILE A 189 23.71 16.98 3.26
N GLU A 190 23.51 17.68 4.38
CA GLU A 190 23.53 19.15 4.44
C GLU A 190 24.92 19.70 4.12
N ASP A 191 25.96 19.13 4.74
CA ASP A 191 27.34 19.51 4.47
C ASP A 191 27.71 19.19 3.01
N PHE A 192 27.26 18.07 2.48
CA PHE A 192 27.55 17.65 1.11
C PHE A 192 26.91 18.57 0.07
N LEU A 193 25.63 18.93 0.24
CA LEU A 193 24.93 19.89 -0.63
C LEU A 193 25.56 21.28 -0.56
N SER A 194 26.01 21.72 0.62
CA SER A 194 26.69 23.03 0.77
C SER A 194 28.01 23.12 -0.02
N GLN A 195 28.67 21.98 -0.25
CA GLN A 195 29.92 21.89 -1.03
C GLN A 195 29.68 21.74 -2.53
N HIS A 196 28.46 21.40 -2.94
CA HIS A 196 28.09 21.14 -4.34
C HIS A 196 26.79 21.90 -4.69
N PRO A 197 26.81 23.25 -4.64
CA PRO A 197 25.62 24.04 -4.86
C PRO A 197 25.02 23.77 -6.24
N GLU A 198 23.70 23.59 -6.29
CA GLU A 198 22.94 23.45 -7.52
C GLU A 198 22.89 24.77 -8.28
N VAL A 199 23.09 24.70 -9.60
CA VAL A 199 23.12 25.85 -10.51
C VAL A 199 22.01 25.78 -11.55
N ARG A 200 21.52 24.58 -11.88
CA ARG A 200 20.42 24.32 -12.81
C ARG A 200 19.74 23.01 -12.45
N GLU A 201 18.43 22.96 -12.65
CA GLU A 201 17.61 21.75 -12.53
C GLU A 201 16.79 21.58 -13.83
N GLU A 202 16.68 20.34 -14.27
CA GLU A 202 15.59 19.86 -15.12
C GLU A 202 14.76 18.85 -14.31
N ALA A 203 13.60 19.32 -13.86
CA ALA A 203 12.67 18.52 -13.07
C ALA A 203 12.21 17.27 -13.84
N PHE A 204 11.72 16.27 -13.11
CA PHE A 204 11.24 15.04 -13.72
C PHE A 204 10.16 15.30 -14.76
N ASP A 205 10.39 14.81 -15.98
CA ASP A 205 9.45 14.86 -17.10
C ASP A 205 8.93 13.46 -17.43
N ALA A 206 7.61 13.32 -17.66
CA ALA A 206 7.00 12.01 -17.89
C ALA A 206 7.24 11.45 -19.31
N ASP A 207 7.52 12.32 -20.29
CA ASP A 207 7.85 11.92 -21.65
C ASP A 207 9.31 11.43 -21.72
N VAL A 208 10.22 12.12 -21.04
CA VAL A 208 11.66 11.78 -20.98
C VAL A 208 11.96 10.72 -19.89
N LYS A 209 11.12 10.62 -18.86
CA LYS A 209 11.24 9.70 -17.70
C LYS A 209 12.53 9.87 -16.89
N MET A 210 13.13 11.06 -16.89
CA MET A 210 14.38 11.38 -16.21
C MET A 210 14.30 12.75 -15.53
N MET A 211 15.15 12.96 -14.53
CA MET A 211 15.43 14.23 -13.86
C MET A 211 16.94 14.47 -13.90
N ALA A 212 17.36 15.74 -14.02
CA ALA A 212 18.77 16.11 -14.00
C ALA A 212 19.04 17.36 -13.15
N THR A 213 20.19 17.40 -12.48
CA THR A 213 20.69 18.59 -11.78
C THR A 213 22.13 18.88 -12.16
N TRP A 214 22.50 20.16 -12.18
CA TRP A 214 23.87 20.63 -12.37
C TRP A 214 24.39 21.17 -11.05
N ASN A 215 25.45 20.57 -10.54
CA ASN A 215 26.06 20.98 -9.28
C ASN A 215 27.52 21.41 -9.52
N GLN A 216 27.91 22.52 -8.91
CA GLN A 216 29.24 23.08 -9.10
C GLN A 216 30.33 22.18 -8.52
N GLN A 217 31.42 22.00 -9.26
CA GLN A 217 32.63 21.32 -8.81
C GLN A 217 33.78 22.31 -8.54
N LYS A 218 34.82 21.86 -7.82
CA LYS A 218 35.95 22.70 -7.37
C LYS A 218 36.83 23.26 -8.49
N GLU A 219 36.83 22.65 -9.68
CA GLU A 219 37.72 22.99 -10.81
C GLU A 219 36.99 23.66 -11.99
N ASN A 220 36.07 24.59 -11.72
CA ASN A 220 35.30 25.32 -12.74
C ASN A 220 34.40 24.47 -13.68
N GLY A 221 34.26 23.17 -13.39
CA GLY A 221 33.29 22.29 -14.05
C GLY A 221 32.00 22.11 -13.25
N TYR A 222 31.02 21.50 -13.88
CA TYR A 222 29.74 21.07 -13.31
C TYR A 222 29.63 19.56 -13.41
N ARG A 223 29.10 18.94 -12.36
CA ARG A 223 28.59 17.57 -12.41
C ARG A 223 27.12 17.64 -12.80
N VAL A 224 26.76 16.98 -13.88
CA VAL A 224 25.36 16.71 -14.23
C VAL A 224 25.00 15.36 -13.60
N SER A 225 24.08 15.37 -12.66
CA SER A 225 23.58 14.18 -11.98
C SER A 225 22.20 13.84 -12.54
N VAL A 226 22.00 12.59 -12.96
CA VAL A 226 20.76 12.13 -13.60
C VAL A 226 20.21 10.93 -12.84
N LYS A 227 18.89 10.93 -12.63
CA LYS A 227 18.14 9.75 -12.21
C LYS A 227 16.90 9.56 -13.07
N GLY A 228 16.49 8.31 -13.27
CA GLY A 228 15.28 8.05 -14.04
C GLY A 228 14.96 6.58 -14.24
N ALA A 229 14.01 6.33 -15.14
CA ALA A 229 13.66 4.98 -15.55
C ALA A 229 14.89 4.27 -16.14
N PRO A 230 15.15 3.00 -15.80
CA PRO A 230 16.32 2.26 -16.29
C PRO A 230 16.52 2.33 -17.80
N GLU A 231 15.48 2.04 -18.58
CA GLU A 231 15.52 2.10 -20.05
C GLU A 231 15.94 3.48 -20.57
N ALA A 232 15.32 4.55 -20.06
CA ALA A 232 15.57 5.91 -20.52
C ALA A 232 17.00 6.39 -20.19
N VAL A 233 17.50 6.04 -18.99
CA VAL A 233 18.87 6.40 -18.58
C VAL A 233 19.90 5.57 -19.35
N LEU A 234 19.65 4.28 -19.55
CA LEU A 234 20.54 3.42 -20.35
C LEU A 234 20.67 3.96 -21.78
N ASP A 235 19.56 4.30 -22.44
CA ASP A 235 19.55 4.84 -23.81
C ASP A 235 20.37 6.14 -23.96
N ALA A 236 20.52 6.91 -22.86
CA ALA A 236 21.30 8.14 -22.81
C ALA A 236 22.79 7.93 -22.44
N CYS A 237 23.19 6.72 -22.06
CA CYS A 237 24.54 6.40 -21.62
C CYS A 237 25.44 5.95 -22.78
N SER A 238 26.68 6.45 -22.78
CA SER A 238 27.77 6.02 -23.68
C SER A 238 28.89 5.27 -22.95
N SER A 239 28.91 5.36 -21.62
CA SER A 239 29.94 4.79 -20.76
C SER A 239 29.34 4.29 -19.45
N VAL A 240 30.12 3.52 -18.72
CA VAL A 240 29.78 2.95 -17.40
C VAL A 240 30.95 3.13 -16.44
N MET A 241 30.63 3.35 -15.17
CA MET A 241 31.60 3.37 -14.08
C MET A 241 31.86 1.95 -13.59
N VAL A 242 33.14 1.54 -13.57
CA VAL A 242 33.58 0.23 -13.08
C VAL A 242 34.87 0.43 -12.27
N ASP A 243 34.84 0.08 -10.99
CA ASP A 243 35.98 0.17 -10.06
C ASP A 243 36.65 1.57 -10.06
N GLY A 244 35.84 2.63 -10.16
CA GLY A 244 36.30 4.02 -10.20
C GLY A 244 36.84 4.50 -11.56
N GLU A 245 36.79 3.66 -12.60
CA GLU A 245 37.20 4.00 -13.96
C GLU A 245 35.98 4.07 -14.91
N VAL A 246 36.01 5.04 -15.83
CA VAL A 246 34.99 5.19 -16.87
C VAL A 246 35.37 4.32 -18.06
N GLN A 247 34.53 3.35 -18.39
CA GLN A 247 34.69 2.43 -19.51
C GLN A 247 33.58 2.67 -20.56
N PRO A 248 33.83 2.43 -21.86
CA PRO A 248 32.77 2.45 -22.86
C PRO A 248 31.68 1.43 -22.52
N LEU A 249 30.42 1.80 -22.71
CA LEU A 249 29.29 0.88 -22.49
C LEU A 249 29.11 0.05 -23.77
N GLU A 250 29.42 -1.24 -23.70
CA GLU A 250 29.30 -2.17 -24.83
C GLU A 250 27.87 -2.72 -24.93
N LYS A 251 27.49 -3.31 -26.07
CA LYS A 251 26.13 -3.83 -26.28
C LYS A 251 25.78 -4.95 -25.29
N GLU A 252 26.75 -5.77 -24.98
CA GLU A 252 26.65 -6.86 -24.01
C GLU A 252 26.33 -6.35 -22.60
N ASP A 253 26.74 -5.11 -22.27
CA ASP A 253 26.41 -4.49 -20.98
C ASP A 253 24.94 -4.04 -20.92
N PHE A 254 24.40 -3.50 -22.03
CA PHE A 254 22.98 -3.12 -22.11
C PHE A 254 22.06 -4.32 -21.83
N GLU A 255 22.35 -5.46 -22.43
CA GLU A 255 21.56 -6.68 -22.24
C GLU A 255 21.63 -7.16 -20.78
N GLN A 256 22.80 -7.09 -20.13
CA GLN A 256 22.95 -7.45 -18.72
C GLN A 256 22.13 -6.56 -17.79
N TRP A 257 22.14 -5.24 -18.02
CA TRP A 257 21.37 -4.30 -17.21
C TRP A 257 19.86 -4.46 -17.40
N ASP A 258 19.40 -4.73 -18.63
CA ASP A 258 17.99 -4.99 -18.90
C ASP A 258 17.52 -6.30 -18.26
N GLU A 259 18.32 -7.37 -18.37
CA GLU A 259 18.07 -8.64 -17.68
C GLU A 259 18.00 -8.46 -16.15
N LEU A 260 18.89 -7.65 -15.58
CA LEU A 260 18.87 -7.33 -14.16
C LEU A 260 17.60 -6.56 -13.77
N ASN A 261 17.21 -5.55 -14.55
CA ASN A 261 15.98 -4.79 -14.34
C ASN A 261 14.74 -5.70 -14.36
N LEU A 262 14.64 -6.59 -15.36
CA LEU A 262 13.56 -7.57 -15.47
C LEU A 262 13.56 -8.56 -14.30
N LYS A 263 14.74 -9.04 -13.89
CA LYS A 263 14.88 -9.97 -12.76
C LYS A 263 14.41 -9.33 -11.45
N LEU A 264 14.92 -8.14 -11.12
CA LEU A 264 14.56 -7.46 -9.87
C LEU A 264 13.12 -6.96 -9.88
N GLY A 265 12.61 -6.56 -11.04
CA GLY A 265 11.19 -6.27 -11.25
C GLY A 265 10.30 -7.47 -10.91
N ARG A 266 10.73 -8.70 -11.26
CA ARG A 266 10.01 -9.94 -10.90
C ARG A 266 10.00 -10.21 -9.39
N GLU A 267 11.03 -9.76 -8.68
CA GLU A 267 11.12 -9.85 -7.22
C GLU A 267 10.27 -8.76 -6.52
N GLY A 268 9.58 -7.90 -7.29
CA GLY A 268 8.74 -6.83 -6.80
C GLY A 268 9.50 -5.54 -6.47
N LEU A 269 10.76 -5.44 -6.89
CA LEU A 269 11.59 -4.26 -6.71
C LEU A 269 11.39 -3.28 -7.86
N ARG A 270 11.36 -1.99 -7.54
CA ARG A 270 11.37 -0.90 -8.51
C ARG A 270 12.80 -0.42 -8.68
N MET A 271 13.28 -0.40 -9.91
CA MET A 271 14.62 0.08 -10.22
C MET A 271 14.61 1.56 -10.59
N LEU A 272 15.62 2.29 -10.11
CA LEU A 272 15.92 3.65 -10.51
C LEU A 272 17.38 3.71 -10.94
N ALA A 273 17.63 4.12 -12.18
CA ALA A 273 18.98 4.24 -12.70
C ALA A 273 19.61 5.57 -12.29
N LEU A 274 20.91 5.53 -11.99
CA LEU A 274 21.72 6.69 -11.66
C LEU A 274 22.87 6.80 -12.64
N ALA A 275 23.04 8.01 -13.17
CA ALA A 275 24.10 8.32 -14.12
C ALA A 275 24.62 9.73 -13.90
N PHE A 276 25.79 10.02 -14.45
CA PHE A 276 26.36 11.36 -14.39
C PHE A 276 27.20 11.69 -15.62
N LYS A 277 27.50 12.97 -15.80
CA LYS A 277 28.59 13.44 -16.64
C LYS A 277 29.23 14.69 -16.04
N THR A 278 30.41 15.03 -16.51
CA THR A 278 31.09 16.29 -16.16
C THR A 278 31.10 17.20 -17.38
N THR A 279 30.82 18.49 -17.19
CA THR A 279 30.77 19.50 -18.27
C THR A 279 31.31 20.82 -17.77
N GLU A 280 31.90 21.63 -18.66
CA GLU A 280 32.30 23.01 -18.34
C GLU A 280 31.15 24.02 -18.56
N SER A 281 30.05 23.57 -19.19
CA SER A 281 28.91 24.41 -19.55
C SER A 281 27.64 23.97 -18.85
N THR A 282 26.85 24.94 -18.38
CA THR A 282 25.47 24.71 -17.94
C THR A 282 24.48 24.69 -19.10
N GLU A 283 24.91 24.98 -20.34
CA GLU A 283 24.08 24.91 -21.54
C GLU A 283 24.16 23.52 -22.20
N GLY A 284 23.07 23.11 -22.86
CA GLY A 284 22.95 21.81 -23.54
C GLY A 284 21.99 20.83 -22.86
N SER A 285 21.82 19.67 -23.50
CA SER A 285 20.98 18.56 -23.02
C SER A 285 21.71 17.79 -21.92
N PRO A 286 21.05 17.51 -20.77
CA PRO A 286 21.65 16.64 -19.74
C PRO A 286 21.64 15.17 -20.14
N TYR A 287 20.76 14.75 -21.05
CA TYR A 287 20.44 13.34 -21.32
C TYR A 287 21.23 12.75 -22.50
N GLU A 288 22.49 13.13 -22.65
CA GLU A 288 23.37 12.66 -23.72
C GLU A 288 24.77 12.40 -23.16
N GLU A 289 25.46 11.38 -23.68
CA GLU A 289 26.83 11.00 -23.31
C GLU A 289 27.00 10.79 -21.80
N LEU A 290 26.01 10.15 -21.17
CA LEU A 290 26.04 9.86 -19.74
C LEU A 290 26.95 8.67 -19.43
N THR A 291 27.50 8.69 -18.22
CA THR A 291 28.16 7.53 -17.60
C THR A 291 27.20 6.90 -16.61
N LEU A 292 26.76 5.66 -16.90
CA LEU A 292 25.97 4.86 -16.00
C LEU A 292 26.79 4.54 -14.74
N ILE A 293 26.22 4.72 -13.56
CA ILE A 293 26.84 4.29 -12.30
C ILE A 293 26.25 2.94 -11.88
N GLY A 294 24.93 2.83 -11.92
CA GLY A 294 24.22 1.64 -11.51
C GLY A 294 22.76 1.89 -11.21
N PHE A 295 22.08 0.87 -10.71
CA PHE A 295 20.66 0.92 -10.36
C PHE A 295 20.44 0.83 -8.86
N VAL A 296 19.54 1.66 -8.34
CA VAL A 296 19.01 1.54 -6.98
C VAL A 296 17.75 0.69 -7.02
N ALA A 297 17.73 -0.40 -6.25
CA ALA A 297 16.52 -1.17 -6.02
C ALA A 297 15.72 -0.57 -4.86
N LEU A 298 14.43 -0.35 -5.11
CA LEU A 298 13.48 0.26 -4.19
C LEU A 298 12.32 -0.71 -3.96
N SER A 299 11.88 -0.85 -2.71
CA SER A 299 10.71 -1.65 -2.36
C SER A 299 9.75 -0.85 -1.48
N ASP A 300 8.45 -1.11 -1.61
CA ASP A 300 7.47 -0.69 -0.61
C ASP A 300 7.22 -1.87 0.34
N PRO A 301 7.86 -1.88 1.53
CA PRO A 301 7.89 -3.06 2.36
C PRO A 301 6.50 -3.39 2.92
N PRO A 302 6.16 -4.68 3.06
CA PRO A 302 4.94 -5.10 3.75
C PRO A 302 5.01 -4.72 5.23
N ARG A 303 3.87 -4.34 5.80
CA ARG A 303 3.78 -4.03 7.23
C ARG A 303 4.03 -5.30 8.05
N SER A 304 4.84 -5.17 9.10
CA SER A 304 5.23 -6.30 9.95
C SER A 304 4.07 -7.00 10.68
N ASP A 305 2.97 -6.29 10.94
CA ASP A 305 1.78 -6.78 11.64
C ASP A 305 0.76 -7.46 10.71
N VAL A 306 0.87 -7.27 9.40
CA VAL A 306 -0.08 -7.79 8.40
C VAL A 306 0.01 -9.30 8.28
N LYS A 307 1.21 -9.88 8.12
CA LYS A 307 1.36 -11.34 7.97
C LYS A 307 0.76 -12.11 9.16
N PRO A 308 1.04 -11.77 10.44
CA PRO A 308 0.36 -12.38 11.57
C PRO A 308 -1.16 -12.19 11.56
N ALA A 309 -1.67 -11.05 11.07
CA ALA A 309 -3.10 -10.79 10.99
C ALA A 309 -3.80 -11.67 9.94
N ILE A 310 -3.21 -11.80 8.75
CA ILE A 310 -3.71 -12.66 7.67
C ILE A 310 -3.76 -14.12 8.11
N LEU A 311 -2.70 -14.62 8.73
CA LEU A 311 -2.66 -15.99 9.27
C LEU A 311 -3.77 -16.24 10.29
N ARG A 312 -4.06 -15.27 11.18
CA ARG A 312 -5.19 -15.38 12.13
C ARG A 312 -6.54 -15.41 11.41
N CYS A 313 -6.70 -14.64 10.34
CA CYS A 313 -7.92 -14.64 9.54
C CYS A 313 -8.12 -16.00 8.85
N GLN A 314 -7.08 -16.52 8.22
CA GLN A 314 -7.11 -17.85 7.57
C GLN A 314 -7.41 -18.97 8.58
N GLN A 315 -6.81 -18.93 9.77
CA GLN A 315 -7.10 -19.86 10.87
C GLN A 315 -8.55 -19.80 11.36
N ALA A 316 -9.19 -18.63 11.24
CA ALA A 316 -10.61 -18.44 11.54
C ALA A 316 -11.54 -18.85 10.39
N GLY A 317 -11.00 -19.35 9.27
CA GLY A 317 -11.77 -19.74 8.08
C GLY A 317 -12.15 -18.57 7.17
N ILE A 318 -11.50 -17.42 7.32
CA ILE A 318 -11.73 -16.23 6.50
C ILE A 318 -10.76 -16.23 5.32
N ARG A 319 -11.28 -16.19 4.09
CA ARG A 319 -10.48 -16.06 2.87
C ARG A 319 -10.01 -14.62 2.71
N VAL A 320 -8.71 -14.40 2.48
CA VAL A 320 -8.16 -13.06 2.21
C VAL A 320 -7.75 -12.98 0.73
N VAL A 321 -8.17 -11.93 0.04
CA VAL A 321 -7.92 -11.69 -1.39
C VAL A 321 -7.31 -10.31 -1.56
N MET A 322 -6.19 -10.21 -2.29
CA MET A 322 -5.60 -8.93 -2.66
C MET A 322 -6.20 -8.43 -3.99
N ILE A 323 -6.61 -7.16 -4.03
CA ILE A 323 -7.06 -6.48 -5.25
C ILE A 323 -6.14 -5.28 -5.46
N THR A 324 -5.42 -5.23 -6.59
CA THR A 324 -4.41 -4.19 -6.85
C THR A 324 -4.29 -3.88 -8.33
N GLY A 325 -4.04 -2.61 -8.66
CA GLY A 325 -3.75 -2.16 -10.03
C GLY A 325 -2.26 -2.23 -10.40
N ASP A 326 -1.40 -2.63 -9.46
CA ASP A 326 0.04 -2.77 -9.68
C ASP A 326 0.37 -3.93 -10.65
N GLN A 327 1.62 -3.95 -11.12
CA GLN A 327 2.12 -5.02 -11.97
C GLN A 327 2.04 -6.38 -11.27
N LYS A 328 1.71 -7.42 -12.04
CA LYS A 328 1.49 -8.79 -11.56
C LYS A 328 2.62 -9.31 -10.66
N ALA A 329 3.87 -9.14 -11.09
CA ALA A 329 5.02 -9.64 -10.33
C ALA A 329 5.15 -8.99 -8.94
N THR A 330 4.92 -7.68 -8.83
CA THR A 330 4.93 -6.97 -7.55
C THR A 330 3.77 -7.44 -6.66
N ALA A 331 2.60 -7.69 -7.22
CA ALA A 331 1.46 -8.21 -6.47
C ALA A 331 1.74 -9.61 -5.91
N GLU A 332 2.33 -10.51 -6.71
CA GLU A 332 2.70 -11.87 -6.30
C GLU A 332 3.77 -11.86 -5.19
N SER A 333 4.82 -11.05 -5.35
CA SER A 333 5.88 -10.90 -4.33
C SER A 333 5.33 -10.42 -2.99
N ILE A 334 4.47 -9.39 -3.00
CA ILE A 334 3.85 -8.89 -1.76
C ILE A 334 2.87 -9.91 -1.17
N ALA A 335 2.07 -10.60 -2.00
CA ALA A 335 1.14 -11.63 -1.55
C ALA A 335 1.87 -12.75 -0.79
N GLU A 336 2.97 -13.25 -1.37
CA GLU A 336 3.81 -14.26 -0.73
C GLU A 336 4.43 -13.74 0.57
N ALA A 337 4.95 -12.51 0.57
CA ALA A 337 5.54 -11.90 1.75
C ALA A 337 4.55 -11.81 2.91
N VAL A 338 3.30 -11.41 2.63
CA VAL A 338 2.23 -11.27 3.64
C VAL A 338 1.46 -12.57 3.94
N GLY A 339 1.71 -13.65 3.20
CA GLY A 339 1.09 -14.96 3.42
C GLY A 339 -0.33 -15.09 2.85
N ILE A 340 -0.62 -14.39 1.76
CA ILE A 340 -1.84 -14.62 0.96
C ILE A 340 -1.55 -15.77 0.01
N ASP A 341 -2.35 -16.84 0.10
CA ASP A 341 -2.23 -17.99 -0.79
C ASP A 341 -2.53 -17.58 -2.23
N LEU A 342 -1.53 -17.70 -3.09
CA LEU A 342 -1.65 -17.57 -4.54
C LEU A 342 -2.18 -18.90 -5.07
N ASP A 343 -3.48 -19.15 -4.90
CA ASP A 343 -4.12 -20.20 -5.70
C ASP A 343 -3.95 -19.83 -7.18
N ASP A 344 -3.57 -20.79 -8.02
CA ASP A 344 -3.20 -20.67 -9.45
C ASP A 344 -4.32 -20.11 -10.38
N ARG A 345 -5.40 -19.57 -9.80
CA ARG A 345 -6.58 -19.05 -10.48
C ARG A 345 -7.08 -17.84 -9.71
N GLU A 346 -7.13 -16.68 -10.38
CA GLU A 346 -7.74 -15.42 -9.93
C GLU A 346 -6.81 -14.41 -9.24
N ALA A 347 -5.67 -14.08 -9.87
CA ALA A 347 -5.28 -12.67 -9.92
C ALA A 347 -6.22 -11.99 -10.93
N ILE A 348 -7.31 -11.37 -10.45
CA ILE A 348 -8.23 -10.62 -11.29
C ILE A 348 -7.56 -9.27 -11.59
N HIS A 349 -7.14 -9.11 -12.85
CA HIS A 349 -6.65 -7.85 -13.43
C HIS A 349 -7.79 -6.90 -13.76
#